data_AF-A0A7W1MR46-F1
#
_entry.id   AF-A0A7W1MR46-F1
#
_cell.length_a   1.000
_cell.length_b   1.000
_cell.length_c   1.000
_cell.angle_alpha   90.00
_cell.angle_beta   90.00
_cell.angle_gamma   90.00
#
_symmetry.space_group_name_H-M   'P 1'
#
loop_
_entity.id
_entity.type
_entity.pdbx_description
1 polymer ?
#
loop_
_entity_poly.entity_id
_entity_poly.type
_entity_poly.pdbx_seq_one_letter_code
_entity_poly.pdbx_strand_id
1 'polypeptide(L)'
;MSVEDSGEPQIDWESCTFEGAEREQLRVWSQLPLRNKLEALEEMCDHARATIEWRRRQGLPYIDPYTRERISRTATVREEPDDPSSRA
;
A
#
# COMPACT_ATOMS: atom_id res chain seq x y z
N MET A 1 -7.23 -21.62 -47.69
CA MET A 1 -7.18 -20.28 -47.08
C MET A 1 -6.08 -20.34 -46.03
N SER A 2 -4.92 -19.77 -46.34
CA SER A 2 -3.81 -19.63 -45.40
C SER A 2 -4.15 -18.44 -44.51
N VAL A 3 -4.27 -18.66 -43.20
CA VAL A 3 -4.49 -17.58 -42.24
C VAL A 3 -3.14 -16.89 -42.07
N GLU A 4 -3.08 -15.62 -42.44
CA GLU A 4 -1.91 -14.76 -42.26
C GLU A 4 -1.67 -14.56 -40.76
N ASP A 5 -0.43 -14.81 -40.32
CA ASP A 5 0.06 -14.54 -38.98
C ASP A 5 0.07 -13.02 -38.76
N SER A 6 -0.89 -12.50 -37.99
CA SER A 6 -1.16 -11.06 -37.85
C SER A 6 -0.07 -10.30 -37.07
N GLY A 7 1.01 -10.96 -36.63
CA GLY A 7 2.13 -10.33 -35.93
C GLY A 7 1.75 -9.70 -34.58
N GLU A 8 0.51 -9.86 -34.15
CA GLU A 8 0.05 -9.38 -32.86
C GLU A 8 0.55 -10.34 -31.78
N PRO A 9 1.11 -9.80 -30.67
CA PRO A 9 1.59 -10.65 -29.59
C PRO A 9 0.42 -11.48 -29.07
N GLN A 10 0.56 -12.80 -29.14
CA GLN A 10 -0.44 -13.74 -28.63
C GLN A 10 -0.64 -13.46 -27.13
N ILE A 11 -1.85 -13.03 -26.77
CA ILE A 11 -2.19 -12.72 -25.38
C ILE A 11 -2.16 -14.01 -24.56
N ASP A 12 -1.29 -14.06 -23.56
CA ASP A 12 -1.25 -15.15 -22.58
C ASP A 12 -2.34 -14.94 -21.53
N TRP A 13 -3.47 -15.60 -21.73
CA TRP A 13 -4.61 -15.55 -20.82
C TRP A 13 -4.35 -16.27 -19.49
N GLU A 14 -3.34 -17.14 -19.38
CA GLU A 14 -3.01 -17.78 -18.09
C GLU A 14 -2.51 -16.74 -17.07
N SER A 15 -1.76 -15.73 -17.55
CA SER A 15 -1.28 -14.61 -16.74
C SER A 15 -2.39 -13.67 -16.23
N CYS A 16 -3.58 -13.74 -16.82
CA CYS A 16 -4.74 -12.93 -16.45
C CYS A 16 -5.58 -13.54 -15.31
N THR A 17 -5.12 -14.64 -14.73
CA THR A 17 -5.67 -15.20 -13.47
C THR A 17 -4.93 -14.63 -12.27
N PHE A 18 -5.51 -14.72 -11.06
CA PHE A 18 -4.81 -14.30 -9.84
C PHE A 18 -3.47 -15.06 -9.66
N GLU A 19 -3.51 -16.38 -9.78
CA GLU A 19 -2.33 -17.25 -9.63
C GLU A 19 -1.29 -17.00 -10.73
N GLY A 20 -1.74 -16.75 -11.96
CA GLY A 20 -0.87 -16.38 -13.08
C GLY A 20 -0.19 -15.03 -12.88
N ALA A 21 -0.95 -14.01 -12.48
CA ALA A 21 -0.44 -12.68 -12.20
C ALA A 21 0.54 -12.68 -11.02
N GLU A 22 0.23 -13.41 -9.96
CA GLU A 22 1.12 -13.59 -8.80
C GLU A 22 2.46 -14.22 -9.22
N ARG A 23 2.40 -15.32 -9.97
CA ARG A 23 3.59 -16.02 -10.49
C ARG A 23 4.45 -15.10 -11.35
N GLU A 24 3.83 -14.35 -12.25
CA GLU A 24 4.54 -13.43 -13.14
C GLU A 24 5.16 -12.25 -12.38
N GLN A 25 4.44 -11.68 -11.41
CA GLN A 25 4.99 -10.66 -10.52
C GLN A 25 6.21 -11.18 -9.75
N LEU A 26 6.13 -12.38 -9.17
CA LEU A 26 7.27 -13.00 -8.49
C LEU A 26 8.45 -13.23 -9.43
N ARG A 27 8.20 -13.65 -10.67
CA ARG A 27 9.24 -13.81 -11.70
C ARG A 27 9.95 -12.49 -11.98
N VAL A 28 9.20 -11.42 -12.23
CA VAL A 28 9.74 -10.07 -12.47
C VAL A 28 10.53 -9.58 -11.25
N TRP A 29 9.94 -9.68 -10.05
CA TRP A 29 10.58 -9.24 -8.81
C TRP A 29 11.88 -9.99 -8.52
N SER A 30 11.94 -11.30 -8.80
CA SER A 30 13.15 -12.10 -8.57
C SER A 30 14.35 -11.56 -9.35
N GLN A 31 14.11 -11.03 -10.56
CA GLN A 31 15.12 -10.53 -11.49
C GLN A 31 15.55 -9.08 -11.20
N LEU A 32 14.85 -8.36 -10.31
CA LEU A 32 15.22 -6.99 -9.99
C LEU A 32 16.58 -6.91 -9.26
N PRO A 33 17.40 -5.89 -9.58
CA PRO A 33 18.59 -5.58 -8.80
C PRO A 33 18.26 -5.33 -7.32
N LEU A 34 19.20 -5.62 -6.42
CA LEU A 34 19.04 -5.40 -4.99
C LEU A 34 18.65 -3.95 -4.66
N ARG A 35 19.26 -2.96 -5.35
CA ARG A 35 18.93 -1.54 -5.21
C ARG A 35 17.43 -1.29 -5.40
N ASN A 36 16.86 -1.74 -6.51
CA ASN A 36 15.45 -1.51 -6.82
C ASN A 36 14.52 -2.19 -5.81
N LYS A 37 14.93 -3.36 -5.29
CA LYS A 37 14.18 -4.05 -4.22
C LYS A 37 14.17 -3.22 -2.93
N LEU A 38 15.30 -2.62 -2.57
CA LEU A 38 15.40 -1.74 -1.39
C LEU A 38 14.58 -0.46 -1.57
N GLU A 39 14.67 0.17 -2.75
CA GLU A 39 13.88 1.37 -3.08
C GLU A 39 12.38 1.08 -2.98
N ALA A 40 11.90 -0.05 -3.52
CA ALA A 40 10.51 -0.46 -3.40
C ALA A 40 10.08 -0.69 -1.93
N LEU A 41 10.96 -1.27 -1.10
CA LEU A 41 10.67 -1.45 0.33
C LEU A 41 10.58 -0.12 1.08
N GLU A 42 11.44 0.85 0.76
CA GLU A 42 11.39 2.20 1.33
C GLU A 42 10.07 2.91 0.96
N GLU A 43 9.68 2.86 -0.31
CA GLU A 43 8.39 3.40 -0.77
C GLU A 43 7.19 2.75 -0.05
N MET A 44 7.22 1.42 0.12
CA MET A 44 6.20 0.71 0.89
C MET A 44 6.14 1.17 2.35
N CYS A 45 7.30 1.41 2.98
CA CYS A 45 7.34 1.96 4.34
C CYS A 45 6.74 3.36 4.42
N ASP A 46 6.98 4.21 3.43
CA ASP A 46 6.41 5.56 3.38
C ASP A 46 4.89 5.53 3.21
N HIS A 47 4.36 4.66 2.34
CA HIS A 47 2.92 4.43 2.21
C HIS A 47 2.30 3.92 3.52
N ALA A 48 2.97 3.01 4.22
CA ALA A 48 2.51 2.50 5.51
C ALA A 48 2.45 3.62 6.56
N ARG A 49 3.50 4.45 6.67
CA ARG A 49 3.53 5.61 7.58
C ARG A 49 2.42 6.60 7.28
N ALA A 50 2.22 6.95 6.01
CA ALA A 50 1.16 7.86 5.57
C ALA A 50 -0.23 7.31 5.93
N THR A 51 -0.45 6.01 5.74
CA THR A 51 -1.72 5.34 6.07
C THR A 51 -1.98 5.34 7.58
N ILE A 52 -0.96 5.05 8.40
CA ILE A 52 -1.05 5.09 9.86
C ILE A 52 -1.43 6.50 10.33
N GLU A 53 -0.75 7.52 9.80
CA GLU A 53 -1.01 8.90 10.19
C GLU A 53 -2.42 9.35 9.77
N TRP A 54 -2.87 8.98 8.56
CA TRP A 54 -4.25 9.21 8.15
C TRP A 54 -5.25 8.53 9.10
N ARG A 55 -5.03 7.25 9.45
CA ARG A 55 -5.89 6.52 10.41
C ARG A 55 -5.89 7.19 11.78
N ARG A 56 -4.73 7.62 12.27
CA ARG A 56 -4.59 8.34 13.54
C ARG A 56 -5.43 9.61 13.57
N ARG A 57 -5.38 10.42 12.50
CA ARG A 57 -6.21 11.63 12.37
C ARG A 57 -7.70 11.31 12.39
N GLN A 58 -8.11 10.28 11.63
CA GLN A 58 -9.49 9.81 11.60
C GLN A 58 -9.93 9.07 12.88
N GLY A 59 -9.00 8.82 13.82
CA GLY A 59 -9.27 8.03 15.02
C GLY A 59 -9.58 6.56 14.75
N LEU A 60 -9.18 6.05 13.60
CA LEU A 60 -9.35 4.65 13.22
C LEU A 60 -8.26 3.78 13.86
N PRO A 61 -8.56 2.53 14.21
CA PRO A 61 -7.56 1.61 14.72
C PRO A 61 -6.43 1.35 13.71
N TYR A 62 -5.20 1.23 14.18
CA TYR A 62 -4.04 0.84 13.37
C TYR A 62 -3.10 -0.08 14.17
N ILE A 63 -2.16 -0.73 13.48
CA ILE A 63 -1.10 -1.53 14.10
C ILE A 63 0.16 -0.68 14.15
N ASP A 64 0.79 -0.56 15.32
CA ASP A 64 2.09 0.07 15.45
C ASP A 64 3.18 -0.84 14.85
N PRO A 65 3.96 -0.37 13.85
CA PRO A 65 4.95 -1.20 13.17
C PRO A 65 6.15 -1.59 14.05
N TYR A 66 6.40 -0.88 15.15
CA TYR A 66 7.53 -1.12 16.05
C TYR A 66 7.15 -2.02 17.22
N THR A 67 5.97 -1.81 17.82
CA THR A 67 5.50 -2.61 18.97
C THR A 67 4.65 -3.81 18.56
N ARG A 68 4.12 -3.82 17.33
CA ARG A 68 3.13 -4.79 16.81
C ARG A 68 1.81 -4.80 17.59
N GLU A 69 1.59 -3.80 18.43
CA GLU A 69 0.34 -3.67 19.17
C GLU A 69 -0.73 -3.02 18.32
N ARG A 70 -1.99 -3.39 18.57
CA ARG A 70 -3.14 -2.73 17.96
C ARG A 70 -3.50 -1.50 18.78
N ILE A 71 -3.33 -0.33 18.19
CA ILE A 71 -3.78 0.94 18.75
C ILE A 71 -5.22 1.19 18.31
N SER A 72 -6.18 0.97 19.20
CA SER A 72 -7.56 1.44 19.04
C SER A 72 -7.73 2.75 19.81
N ARG A 73 -8.27 3.80 19.19
CA ARG A 73 -8.67 4.99 19.95
C ARG A 73 -9.82 4.61 20.89
N THR A 74 -9.57 4.66 22.19
CA THR A 74 -10.63 4.79 23.19
C THR A 74 -11.01 6.26 23.25
N ALA A 75 -12.23 6.57 22.80
CA ALA A 75 -12.93 7.86 22.91
C ALA A 75 -12.27 9.09 22.25
N THR A 76 -13.10 9.81 21.51
CA THR A 76 -12.90 11.15 20.98
C THR A 76 -12.33 12.12 22.03
N VAL A 77 -11.09 12.57 21.88
CA VAL A 77 -10.76 13.94 22.31
C VAL A 77 -11.41 14.83 21.26
N ARG A 78 -12.63 15.29 21.55
CA ARG A 78 -13.20 16.45 20.88
C ARG A 78 -12.22 17.58 21.18
N GLU A 79 -11.47 18.03 20.18
CA GLU A 79 -10.78 19.31 20.30
C GLU A 79 -11.90 20.33 20.56
N GLU A 80 -12.03 20.77 21.81
CA GLU A 80 -12.86 21.92 22.11
C GLU A 80 -12.28 23.10 21.35
N PRO A 81 -13.08 23.85 20.57
CA PRO A 81 -12.57 25.04 19.92
C PRO A 81 -12.07 25.99 21.02
N ASP A 82 -10.84 26.50 20.84
CA ASP A 82 -10.22 27.50 21.72
C ASP A 82 -11.27 28.55 22.11
N ASP A 83 -11.68 28.55 23.38
CA ASP A 83 -12.58 29.57 23.91
C ASP A 83 -11.81 30.91 23.97
N PRO A 84 -12.16 31.90 23.14
CA PRO A 84 -11.49 33.19 23.16
C PRO A 84 -11.71 33.95 24.49
N SER A 85 -12.59 33.48 25.38
CA SER A 85 -12.84 34.08 26.69
C SER A 85 -11.72 33.85 27.72
N SER A 86 -10.68 33.07 27.42
CA SER A 86 -9.53 32.87 28.32
C SER A 86 -8.41 33.91 28.18
N ARG A 87 -8.52 34.84 27.22
CA ARG A 87 -7.63 36.00 27.12
C ARG A 87 -8.37 37.24 27.63
N ALA A 88 -8.35 37.39 28.95
CA ALA A 88 -8.67 38.64 29.62
C ALA A 88 -7.79 39.80 29.13
#